data_AF-A0A496RBM5-F1
#
_entry.id   AF-A0A496RBM5-F1
#
_cell.length_a   1.000
_cell.length_b   1.000
_cell.length_c   1.000
_cell.angle_alpha   90.00
_cell.angle_beta   90.00
_cell.angle_gamma   90.00
#
_symmetry.space_group_name_H-M   'P 1'
#
loop_
_entity.id
_entity.type
_entity.pdbx_description
1 polymer ?
#
loop_
_entity_poly.entity_id
_entity_poly.type
_entity_poly.pdbx_seq_one_letter_code
_entity_poly.pdbx_strand_id
1 'polypeptide(L)'
;NENVFVWSNKFRDHYSLTAVNNSFESASGRIYHSVLKKERASDRLVSFSIFQALDLDEGRDNYVYFTELNSGLTYIQKTGEILSKGIYIELNGYGKNVFCDFTRVTDTDGSWKQVAEALGGKGTKDIHREKRKLKLQPSREFLRTLLSGRNMELWLSSVEQKKFPLFIKQIKKDLEQLYSLLMNTGILPQNGGVPAEAFSLECRKLEQLLKKDELMDSYIPEGIAIMPESPYLLLVRLILTPVLEPFFKDEYFPQAVQEFIEDLDLVSILRTVLPIELFLEEAKDEIISLLMVTSVFNPAAPVRKELLEILTASPSVKKYLGINIWEGVTWFKREPFQTFTWWIYLLYRMEDTMLGEHLKTLIKEWILGEEKSGCNLDKLLEF
;
A
#
# COMPACT_ATOMS: atom_id res chain seq x y z
N ASN A 1 15.39 37.89 -24.32
CA ASN A 1 14.42 38.64 -23.49
C ASN A 1 15.24 39.44 -22.49
N GLU A 2 15.20 40.76 -22.58
CA GLU A 2 16.03 41.66 -21.73
C GLU A 2 15.43 41.91 -20.34
N ASN A 3 14.16 41.55 -20.14
CA ASN A 3 13.47 41.70 -18.86
C ASN A 3 13.59 40.46 -17.96
N VAL A 4 14.14 39.35 -18.47
CA VAL A 4 14.28 38.11 -17.72
C VAL A 4 15.72 37.91 -17.31
N PHE A 5 15.95 37.85 -16.01
CA PHE A 5 17.27 37.62 -15.42
C PHE A 5 17.33 36.21 -14.87
N VAL A 6 18.37 35.47 -15.26
CA VAL A 6 18.59 34.10 -14.80
C VAL A 6 20.02 33.96 -14.32
N TRP A 7 20.19 33.38 -13.14
CA TRP A 7 21.50 33.03 -12.63
C TRP A 7 21.47 31.69 -11.90
N SER A 8 22.59 30.97 -12.00
CA SER A 8 22.84 29.80 -11.18
C SER A 8 23.75 30.15 -10.00
N ASN A 9 23.62 29.39 -8.92
CA ASN A 9 24.53 29.44 -7.78
C ASN A 9 24.94 28.03 -7.38
N LYS A 10 26.18 27.87 -6.94
CA LYS A 10 26.75 26.61 -6.45
C LYS A 10 27.35 26.85 -5.07
N PHE A 11 26.96 26.02 -4.11
CA PHE A 11 27.61 25.93 -2.81
C PHE A 11 27.89 24.47 -2.47
N ARG A 12 29.18 24.09 -2.45
CA ARG A 12 29.61 22.68 -2.40
C ARG A 12 28.94 21.88 -3.52
N ASP A 13 28.16 20.85 -3.20
CA ASP A 13 27.45 20.00 -4.13
C ASP A 13 25.98 20.42 -4.33
N HIS A 14 25.56 21.56 -3.75
CA HIS A 14 24.22 22.10 -3.93
C HIS A 14 24.21 23.15 -5.05
N TYR A 15 23.27 22.96 -5.97
CA TYR A 15 23.05 23.86 -7.10
C TYR A 15 21.69 24.52 -6.98
N SER A 16 21.58 25.75 -7.48
CA SER A 16 20.31 26.44 -7.62
C SER A 16 20.27 27.24 -8.91
N LEU A 17 19.07 27.46 -9.43
CA LEU A 17 18.80 28.25 -10.62
C LEU A 17 17.63 29.17 -10.31
N THR A 18 17.90 30.48 -10.31
CA THR A 18 16.88 31.49 -10.08
C THR A 18 16.59 32.22 -11.38
N ALA A 19 15.31 32.36 -11.70
CA ALA A 19 14.83 33.15 -12.82
C ALA A 19 13.82 34.18 -12.33
N VAL A 20 13.98 35.44 -12.73
CA VAL A 20 13.11 36.55 -12.35
C VAL A 20 12.70 37.32 -13.60
N ASN A 21 11.42 37.64 -13.70
CA ASN A 21 10.87 38.51 -14.71
C ASN A 21 10.71 39.93 -14.12
N ASN A 22 11.35 40.92 -14.71
CA ASN A 22 11.30 42.32 -14.29
C ASN A 22 10.27 43.15 -15.09
N SER A 23 9.33 42.48 -15.77
CA SER A 23 8.28 43.14 -16.55
C SER A 23 6.88 42.63 -16.18
N PHE A 24 5.86 43.42 -16.54
CA PHE A 24 4.45 43.06 -16.31
C PHE A 24 3.97 41.92 -17.23
N GLU A 25 4.55 41.78 -18.42
CA GLU A 25 4.19 40.72 -19.36
C GLU A 25 4.77 39.38 -18.91
N SER A 26 4.03 38.29 -19.11
CA SER A 26 4.55 36.94 -18.90
C SER A 26 5.66 36.62 -19.89
N ALA A 27 6.64 35.83 -19.47
CA ALA A 27 7.74 35.38 -20.31
C ALA A 27 7.95 33.87 -20.17
N SER A 28 8.15 33.19 -21.29
CA SER A 28 8.57 31.79 -21.32
C SER A 28 9.70 31.57 -22.32
N GLY A 29 10.48 30.51 -22.11
CA GLY A 29 11.61 30.21 -22.97
C GLY A 29 12.54 29.16 -22.40
N ARG A 30 13.66 28.93 -23.09
CA ARG A 30 14.68 27.96 -22.70
C ARG A 30 15.97 28.66 -22.32
N ILE A 31 16.55 28.23 -21.20
CA ILE A 31 17.87 28.66 -20.73
C ILE A 31 18.89 27.65 -21.26
N TYR A 32 19.85 28.14 -22.06
CA TYR A 32 20.85 27.29 -22.71
C TYR A 32 22.28 27.69 -22.38
N HIS A 33 22.67 28.94 -22.67
CA HIS A 33 23.98 29.50 -22.32
C HIS A 33 23.85 30.73 -21.45
N SER A 34 24.85 30.91 -20.58
CA SER A 34 25.06 32.16 -19.85
C SER A 34 25.61 33.25 -20.78
N VAL A 35 25.35 34.50 -20.41
CA VAL A 35 26.06 35.65 -20.98
C VAL A 35 27.57 35.53 -20.73
N LEU A 36 28.37 36.19 -21.56
CA LEU A 36 29.82 36.23 -21.39
C LEU A 36 30.18 36.83 -20.04
N LYS A 37 31.05 36.14 -19.29
CA LYS A 37 31.59 36.58 -18.01
C LYS A 37 33.11 36.59 -18.07
N LYS A 38 33.72 37.53 -17.36
CA LYS A 38 35.18 37.59 -17.24
C LYS A 38 35.66 36.51 -16.25
N GLU A 39 36.57 35.66 -16.68
CA GLU A 39 37.18 34.67 -15.81
C GLU A 39 38.12 35.36 -14.82
N ARG A 40 38.10 34.95 -13.54
CA ARG A 40 38.90 35.60 -12.49
C ARG A 40 40.41 35.34 -12.64
N ALA A 41 40.77 34.19 -13.23
CA ALA A 41 42.15 33.72 -13.31
C ALA A 41 42.85 34.08 -14.63
N SER A 42 42.09 34.25 -15.70
CA SER A 42 42.60 34.70 -17.00
C SER A 42 41.67 35.78 -17.51
N ASP A 43 42.19 36.87 -18.07
CA ASP A 43 41.39 38.03 -18.52
C ASP A 43 40.40 37.72 -19.67
N ARG A 44 40.12 36.44 -19.93
CA ARG A 44 39.29 35.90 -20.99
C ARG A 44 37.80 36.00 -20.63
N LEU A 45 36.99 36.15 -21.67
CA LEU A 45 35.54 36.03 -21.58
C LEU A 45 35.15 34.57 -21.80
N VAL A 46 34.39 34.02 -20.85
CA VAL A 46 33.88 32.65 -20.88
C VAL A 46 32.35 32.64 -20.82
N SER A 47 31.74 31.67 -21.47
CA SER A 47 30.31 31.34 -21.34
C SER A 47 30.19 29.88 -20.97
N PHE A 48 29.27 29.58 -20.06
CA PHE A 48 28.93 28.23 -19.64
C PHE A 48 27.54 27.87 -20.13
N SER A 49 27.36 26.63 -20.57
CA SER A 49 26.02 26.07 -20.76
C SER A 49 25.33 25.83 -19.41
N ILE A 50 24.01 25.76 -19.39
CA ILE A 50 23.26 25.40 -18.18
C ILE A 50 23.64 24.00 -17.68
N PHE A 51 23.96 23.10 -18.61
CA PHE A 51 24.42 21.75 -18.32
C PHE A 51 25.75 21.77 -17.52
N GLN A 52 26.72 22.59 -17.95
CA GLN A 52 27.98 22.77 -17.23
C GLN A 52 27.78 23.51 -15.90
N ALA A 53 26.91 24.53 -15.88
CA ALA A 53 26.67 25.34 -14.69
C ALA A 53 26.02 24.55 -13.54
N LEU A 54 25.27 23.49 -13.86
CA LEU A 54 24.65 22.57 -12.93
C LEU A 54 25.45 21.27 -12.72
N ASP A 55 26.64 21.16 -13.33
CA ASP A 55 27.55 20.01 -13.18
C ASP A 55 26.85 18.67 -13.48
N LEU A 56 26.09 18.63 -14.57
CA LEU A 56 25.33 17.45 -14.97
C LEU A 56 26.21 16.45 -15.73
N ASP A 57 25.95 15.16 -15.52
CA ASP A 57 26.67 14.09 -16.20
C ASP A 57 26.04 13.72 -17.55
N GLU A 58 26.88 13.54 -18.56
CA GLU A 58 26.46 12.97 -19.83
C GLU A 58 26.12 11.50 -19.67
N GLY A 59 25.03 11.06 -20.29
CA GLY A 59 24.63 9.65 -20.24
C GLY A 59 23.26 9.42 -20.85
N ARG A 60 23.08 8.29 -21.53
CA ARG A 60 21.78 7.92 -22.11
C ARG A 60 20.72 7.63 -21.06
N ASP A 61 21.12 7.26 -19.85
CA ASP A 61 20.23 6.86 -18.76
C ASP A 61 20.40 7.77 -17.54
N ASN A 62 21.01 8.94 -17.70
CA ASN A 62 21.16 9.92 -16.63
C ASN A 62 19.97 10.89 -16.60
N TYR A 63 19.45 11.11 -15.40
CA TYR A 63 18.39 12.06 -15.09
C TYR A 63 18.85 13.00 -13.99
N VAL A 64 18.19 14.14 -13.92
CA VAL A 64 18.27 15.05 -12.79
C VAL A 64 16.86 15.38 -12.35
N TYR A 65 16.61 15.37 -11.05
CA TYR A 65 15.40 15.96 -10.49
C TYR A 65 15.75 17.15 -9.58
N PHE A 66 14.85 18.12 -9.52
CA PHE A 66 15.04 19.38 -8.82
C PHE A 66 13.71 19.95 -8.39
N THR A 67 13.70 20.73 -7.31
CA THR A 67 12.48 21.26 -6.70
C THR A 67 12.35 22.75 -7.00
N GLU A 68 11.16 23.18 -7.41
CA GLU A 68 10.80 24.60 -7.48
C GLU A 68 10.27 25.04 -6.11
N LEU A 69 10.94 26.00 -5.49
CA LEU A 69 10.73 26.34 -4.08
C LEU A 69 9.34 26.92 -3.78
N ASN A 70 8.74 27.70 -4.68
CA ASN A 70 7.46 28.36 -4.37
C ASN A 70 6.30 27.35 -4.36
N SER A 71 6.27 26.45 -5.32
CA SER A 71 5.25 25.41 -5.45
C SER A 71 5.58 24.17 -4.62
N GLY A 72 6.84 23.96 -4.25
CA GLY A 72 7.34 22.74 -3.61
C GLY A 72 7.18 21.52 -4.51
N LEU A 73 7.14 21.71 -5.83
CA LEU A 73 7.04 20.61 -6.79
C LEU A 73 8.43 20.22 -7.28
N THR A 74 8.67 18.92 -7.30
CA THR A 74 9.87 18.30 -7.86
C THR A 74 9.62 17.87 -9.29
N TYR A 75 10.52 18.29 -10.18
CA TYR A 75 10.52 17.98 -11.60
C TYR A 75 11.67 17.03 -11.88
N ILE A 76 11.54 16.20 -12.92
CA ILE A 76 12.60 15.31 -13.40
C ILE A 76 12.79 15.51 -14.89
N GLN A 77 14.04 15.54 -15.33
CA GLN A 77 14.39 15.64 -16.72
C GLN A 77 15.62 14.81 -17.04
N LYS A 78 15.66 14.26 -18.25
CA LYS A 78 16.82 13.55 -18.77
C LYS A 78 17.97 14.52 -19.02
N THR A 79 19.17 14.22 -18.54
CA THR A 79 20.31 15.15 -18.64
C THR A 79 20.69 15.44 -20.10
N GLY A 80 20.55 14.45 -20.99
CA GLY A 80 20.74 14.64 -22.45
C GLY A 80 19.74 15.60 -23.12
N GLU A 81 18.54 15.77 -22.57
CA GLU A 81 17.61 16.80 -23.04
C GLU A 81 18.02 18.19 -22.58
N ILE A 82 18.54 18.31 -21.37
CA ILE A 82 19.10 19.58 -20.87
C ILE A 82 20.34 19.96 -21.69
N LEU A 83 21.19 18.98 -22.02
CA LEU A 83 22.37 19.20 -22.85
C LEU A 83 22.00 19.74 -24.24
N SER A 84 20.96 19.20 -24.87
CA SER A 84 20.59 19.53 -26.26
C SER A 84 19.61 20.71 -26.39
N LYS A 85 18.73 20.91 -25.41
CA LYS A 85 17.63 21.88 -25.49
C LYS A 85 17.57 22.85 -24.31
N GLY A 86 18.41 22.68 -23.29
CA GLY A 86 18.38 23.51 -22.08
C GLY A 86 17.14 23.28 -21.21
N ILE A 87 16.96 24.14 -20.20
CA ILE A 87 15.86 24.08 -19.25
C ILE A 87 14.77 25.06 -19.68
N TYR A 88 13.53 24.58 -19.82
CA TYR A 88 12.37 25.44 -20.09
C TYR A 88 11.90 26.09 -18.78
N ILE A 89 11.57 27.39 -18.85
CA ILE A 89 10.97 28.15 -17.76
C ILE A 89 9.79 28.97 -18.27
N GLU A 90 8.85 29.20 -17.38
CA GLU A 90 7.69 30.07 -17.58
C GLU A 90 7.51 30.93 -16.33
N LEU A 91 7.39 32.23 -16.54
CA LEU A 91 7.31 33.25 -15.51
C LEU A 91 6.12 34.16 -15.82
N ASN A 92 5.25 34.31 -14.84
CA ASN A 92 4.23 35.37 -14.86
C ASN A 92 4.90 36.76 -14.82
N GLY A 93 4.11 37.80 -15.07
CA GLY A 93 4.54 39.19 -14.86
C GLY A 93 5.06 39.41 -13.44
N TYR A 94 6.23 40.03 -13.31
CA TYR A 94 6.96 40.21 -12.05
C TYR A 94 7.22 38.90 -11.26
N GLY A 95 7.08 37.75 -11.93
CA GLY A 95 7.21 36.43 -11.33
C GLY A 95 8.67 36.01 -11.13
N LYS A 96 8.85 35.00 -10.27
CA LYS A 96 10.13 34.35 -10.06
C LYS A 96 9.95 32.84 -9.90
N ASN A 97 10.89 32.07 -10.42
CA ASN A 97 11.03 30.65 -10.13
C ASN A 97 12.41 30.43 -9.51
N VAL A 98 12.46 29.67 -8.42
CA VAL A 98 13.73 29.27 -7.79
C VAL A 98 13.78 27.76 -7.76
N PHE A 99 14.68 27.19 -8.56
CA PHE A 99 14.93 25.76 -8.57
C PHE A 99 16.14 25.43 -7.70
N CYS A 100 16.04 24.40 -6.88
CA CYS A 100 17.08 23.92 -5.98
C CYS A 100 17.11 22.38 -5.95
N ASP A 101 18.02 21.83 -5.13
CA ASP A 101 18.12 20.40 -4.83
C ASP A 101 18.28 19.51 -6.08
N PHE A 102 19.05 20.02 -7.05
CA PHE A 102 19.42 19.27 -8.25
C PHE A 102 20.15 17.98 -7.86
N THR A 103 19.44 16.87 -8.00
CA THR A 103 19.94 15.54 -7.65
C THR A 103 20.08 14.71 -8.91
N ARG A 104 21.32 14.32 -9.19
CA ARG A 104 21.71 13.50 -10.34
C ARG A 104 21.47 12.03 -10.00
N VAL A 105 20.85 11.30 -10.93
CA VAL A 105 20.59 9.87 -10.79
C VAL A 105 20.83 9.16 -12.11
N THR A 106 21.40 7.96 -12.04
CA THR A 106 21.50 7.05 -13.18
C THR A 106 20.39 6.01 -13.09
N ASP A 107 19.68 5.83 -14.19
CA ASP A 107 18.57 4.89 -14.30
C ASP A 107 19.06 3.50 -14.66
N THR A 108 19.27 2.66 -13.65
CA THR A 108 19.80 1.30 -13.84
C THR A 108 18.71 0.26 -14.09
N ASP A 109 17.46 0.54 -13.69
CA ASP A 109 16.33 -0.40 -13.75
C ASP A 109 15.16 0.12 -14.60
N GLY A 110 15.30 1.30 -15.22
CA GLY A 110 14.26 1.92 -16.06
C GLY A 110 13.20 2.68 -15.27
N SER A 111 13.29 2.70 -13.94
CA SER A 111 12.28 3.33 -13.08
C SER A 111 12.28 4.86 -13.20
N TRP A 112 13.43 5.51 -13.36
CA TRP A 112 13.48 6.97 -13.50
C TRP A 112 12.95 7.44 -14.86
N LYS A 113 13.20 6.66 -15.91
CA LYS A 113 12.60 6.86 -17.23
C LYS A 113 11.08 6.81 -17.14
N GLN A 114 10.51 5.78 -16.50
CA GLN A 114 9.07 5.64 -16.33
C GLN A 114 8.46 6.83 -15.59
N VAL A 115 9.12 7.31 -14.51
CA VAL A 115 8.67 8.51 -13.78
C VAL A 115 8.67 9.74 -14.67
N ALA A 116 9.75 9.97 -15.41
CA ALA A 116 9.86 11.13 -16.30
C ALA A 116 8.79 11.11 -17.41
N GLU A 117 8.55 9.94 -18.02
CA GLU A 117 7.52 9.75 -19.04
C GLU A 117 6.11 9.94 -18.47
N ALA A 118 5.82 9.36 -17.29
CA ALA A 118 4.51 9.45 -16.65
C ALA A 118 4.18 10.88 -16.21
N LEU A 119 5.16 11.64 -15.69
CA LEU A 119 4.98 13.03 -15.30
C LEU A 119 4.86 13.96 -16.52
N GLY A 120 5.52 13.64 -17.64
CA GLY A 120 5.41 14.42 -18.87
C GLY A 120 5.77 15.90 -18.69
N GLY A 121 6.74 16.20 -17.82
CA GLY A 121 7.15 17.56 -17.46
C GLY A 121 6.34 18.23 -16.36
N LYS A 122 5.28 17.59 -15.83
CA LYS A 122 4.57 18.06 -14.63
C LYS A 122 5.41 17.77 -13.38
N GLY A 123 5.35 18.68 -12.41
CA GLY A 123 5.99 18.46 -11.11
C GLY A 123 5.15 17.59 -10.18
N THR A 124 5.79 16.92 -9.23
CA THR A 124 5.15 16.14 -8.16
C THR A 124 5.61 16.59 -6.79
N LYS A 125 4.79 16.40 -5.74
CA LYS A 125 5.17 16.70 -4.35
C LYS A 125 6.24 15.75 -3.80
N ASP A 126 6.28 14.52 -4.30
CA ASP A 126 7.25 13.50 -3.87
C ASP A 126 7.57 12.58 -5.05
N ILE A 127 8.78 12.72 -5.57
CA ILE A 127 9.22 11.95 -6.74
C ILE A 127 9.53 10.49 -6.41
N HIS A 128 9.97 10.20 -5.19
CA HIS A 128 10.24 8.83 -4.76
C HIS A 128 8.94 8.07 -4.57
N ARG A 129 7.89 8.72 -4.08
CA ARG A 129 6.53 8.15 -4.02
C ARG A 129 5.99 7.83 -5.41
N GLU A 130 6.15 8.72 -6.39
CA GLU A 130 5.73 8.45 -7.78
C GLU A 130 6.51 7.28 -8.39
N LYS A 131 7.84 7.24 -8.17
CA LYS A 131 8.68 6.10 -8.57
C LYS A 131 8.18 4.78 -7.98
N ARG A 132 7.87 4.77 -6.68
CA ARG A 132 7.36 3.58 -5.99
C ARG A 132 6.00 3.13 -6.54
N LYS A 133 5.07 4.07 -6.76
CA LYS A 133 3.75 3.78 -7.36
C LYS A 133 3.86 3.11 -8.72
N LEU A 134 4.70 3.64 -9.61
CA LEU A 134 4.90 3.08 -10.95
C LEU A 134 5.53 1.69 -10.89
N LYS A 135 6.55 1.51 -10.04
CA LYS A 135 7.19 0.21 -9.84
C LYS A 135 6.21 -0.86 -9.38
N LEU A 136 5.23 -0.48 -8.55
CA LEU A 136 4.21 -1.38 -7.99
C LEU A 136 2.99 -1.60 -8.90
N GLN A 137 2.82 -0.77 -9.92
CA GLN A 137 1.65 -0.83 -10.81
C GLN A 137 1.39 -2.24 -11.39
N PRO A 138 2.41 -3.00 -11.86
CA PRO A 138 2.19 -4.36 -12.35
C PRO A 138 1.61 -5.30 -11.27
N SER A 139 2.13 -5.22 -10.04
CA SER A 139 1.64 -6.03 -8.92
C SER A 139 0.20 -5.66 -8.54
N ARG A 140 -0.11 -4.35 -8.52
CA ARG A 140 -1.46 -3.85 -8.23
C ARG A 140 -2.48 -4.31 -9.28
N GLU A 141 -2.12 -4.24 -10.55
CA GLU A 141 -3.02 -4.66 -11.64
C GLU A 141 -3.21 -6.17 -11.66
N PHE A 142 -2.15 -6.93 -11.37
CA PHE A 142 -2.26 -8.37 -11.21
C PHE A 142 -3.15 -8.74 -10.03
N LEU A 143 -3.01 -8.09 -8.87
CA LEU A 143 -3.89 -8.28 -7.71
C LEU A 143 -5.34 -7.93 -8.01
N ARG A 144 -5.60 -6.82 -8.72
CA ARG A 144 -6.95 -6.44 -9.15
C ARG A 144 -7.57 -7.50 -10.05
N THR A 145 -6.79 -8.04 -10.98
CA THR A 145 -7.24 -9.14 -11.85
C THR A 145 -7.52 -10.39 -11.04
N LEU A 146 -6.55 -10.79 -10.21
CA LEU A 146 -6.61 -11.98 -9.36
C LEU A 146 -7.86 -11.97 -8.50
N LEU A 147 -8.10 -10.86 -7.79
CA LEU A 147 -9.22 -10.73 -6.88
C LEU A 147 -10.53 -10.39 -7.58
N SER A 148 -10.55 -10.03 -8.87
CA SER A 148 -11.76 -9.56 -9.58
C SER A 148 -13.00 -10.44 -9.34
N GLY A 149 -14.20 -9.84 -9.30
CA GLY A 149 -15.45 -10.56 -9.03
C GLY A 149 -15.63 -11.81 -9.90
N ARG A 150 -15.27 -11.75 -11.18
CA ARG A 150 -15.27 -12.92 -12.08
C ARG A 150 -14.40 -14.06 -11.58
N ASN A 151 -13.15 -13.78 -11.17
CA ASN A 151 -12.26 -14.82 -10.67
C ASN A 151 -12.76 -15.37 -9.34
N MET A 152 -13.28 -14.51 -8.46
CA MET A 152 -13.88 -14.93 -7.20
C MET A 152 -15.08 -15.86 -7.41
N GLU A 153 -15.99 -15.55 -8.34
CA GLU A 153 -17.12 -16.43 -8.70
C GLU A 153 -16.65 -17.79 -9.25
N LEU A 154 -15.62 -17.79 -10.11
CA LEU A 154 -15.01 -19.03 -10.61
C LEU A 154 -14.40 -19.87 -9.49
N TRP A 155 -13.85 -19.21 -8.47
CA TRP A 155 -13.29 -19.87 -7.30
C TRP A 155 -14.36 -20.45 -6.41
N LEU A 156 -15.39 -19.67 -6.08
CA LEU A 156 -16.52 -20.11 -5.27
C LEU A 156 -17.24 -21.31 -5.92
N SER A 157 -17.53 -21.22 -7.21
CA SER A 157 -18.13 -22.34 -7.95
C SER A 157 -17.23 -23.59 -8.01
N SER A 158 -15.91 -23.43 -7.98
CA SER A 158 -14.96 -24.57 -7.91
C SER A 158 -15.01 -25.27 -6.55
N VAL A 159 -15.20 -24.51 -5.46
CA VAL A 159 -15.42 -25.05 -4.12
C VAL A 159 -16.74 -25.82 -4.07
N GLU A 160 -17.84 -25.23 -4.55
CA GLU A 160 -19.17 -25.87 -4.61
C GLU A 160 -19.15 -27.18 -5.41
N GLN A 161 -18.44 -27.20 -6.54
CA GLN A 161 -18.31 -28.38 -7.41
C GLN A 161 -17.30 -29.42 -6.90
N LYS A 162 -16.74 -29.25 -5.69
CA LYS A 162 -15.71 -30.13 -5.11
C LYS A 162 -14.46 -30.28 -5.99
N LYS A 163 -14.13 -29.28 -6.79
CA LYS A 163 -12.92 -29.22 -7.64
C LYS A 163 -11.74 -28.54 -6.93
N PHE A 164 -11.71 -28.65 -5.60
CA PHE A 164 -10.76 -27.97 -4.74
C PHE A 164 -9.27 -28.16 -5.12
N PRO A 165 -8.80 -29.37 -5.49
CA PRO A 165 -7.38 -29.56 -5.86
C PRO A 165 -6.95 -28.80 -7.13
N LEU A 166 -7.82 -28.71 -8.14
CA LEU A 166 -7.55 -27.97 -9.37
C LEU A 166 -7.51 -26.45 -9.10
N PHE A 167 -8.43 -26.00 -8.24
CA PHE A 167 -8.50 -24.62 -7.77
C PHE A 167 -7.21 -24.21 -7.02
N ILE A 168 -6.75 -25.01 -6.06
CA ILE A 168 -5.50 -24.76 -5.31
C ILE A 168 -4.29 -24.71 -6.24
N LYS A 169 -4.22 -25.60 -7.24
CA LYS A 169 -3.15 -25.59 -8.24
C LYS A 169 -3.11 -24.28 -9.04
N GLN A 170 -4.27 -23.74 -9.41
CA GLN A 170 -4.36 -22.47 -10.13
C GLN A 170 -3.92 -21.29 -9.26
N ILE A 171 -4.45 -21.17 -8.03
CA ILE A 171 -4.03 -20.10 -7.10
C ILE A 171 -2.54 -20.15 -6.83
N LYS A 172 -1.94 -21.34 -6.67
CA LYS A 172 -0.51 -21.46 -6.46
C LYS A 172 0.29 -20.80 -7.58
N LYS A 173 -0.10 -21.04 -8.83
CA LYS A 173 0.55 -20.45 -10.00
C LYS A 173 0.39 -18.93 -10.02
N ASP A 174 -0.81 -18.44 -9.67
CA ASP A 174 -1.08 -17.01 -9.62
C ASP A 174 -0.28 -16.33 -8.49
N LEU A 175 -0.11 -17.00 -7.35
CA LEU A 175 0.74 -16.55 -6.25
C LEU A 175 2.21 -16.51 -6.65
N GLU A 176 2.73 -17.51 -7.38
CA GLU A 176 4.10 -17.50 -7.89
C GLU A 176 4.36 -16.29 -8.80
N GLN A 177 3.38 -15.95 -9.64
CA GLN A 177 3.43 -14.76 -10.48
C GLN A 177 3.38 -13.47 -9.65
N LEU A 178 2.44 -13.35 -8.69
CA LEU A 178 2.37 -12.19 -7.79
C LEU A 178 3.68 -11.98 -7.04
N TYR A 179 4.24 -13.05 -6.48
CA TYR A 179 5.48 -13.01 -5.71
C TYR A 179 6.65 -12.52 -6.57
N SER A 180 6.76 -13.00 -7.82
CA SER A 180 7.77 -12.52 -8.76
C SER A 180 7.63 -11.03 -9.05
N LEU A 181 6.41 -10.53 -9.27
CA LEU A 181 6.15 -9.11 -9.48
C LEU A 181 6.55 -8.27 -8.25
N LEU A 182 6.21 -8.73 -7.05
CA LEU A 182 6.54 -8.05 -5.80
C LEU A 182 8.05 -8.07 -5.51
N MET A 183 8.77 -9.16 -5.78
CA MET A 183 10.23 -9.20 -5.62
C MET A 183 10.93 -8.17 -6.52
N ASN A 184 10.46 -7.99 -7.76
CA ASN A 184 11.01 -6.98 -8.68
C ASN A 184 10.84 -5.56 -8.14
N THR A 185 9.86 -5.33 -7.26
CA THR A 185 9.63 -4.02 -6.64
C THR A 185 10.59 -3.73 -5.49
N GLY A 186 11.13 -4.76 -4.84
CA GLY A 186 11.95 -4.66 -3.62
C GLY A 186 11.14 -4.60 -2.33
N ILE A 187 9.80 -4.72 -2.39
CA ILE A 187 8.95 -4.87 -1.20
C ILE A 187 9.21 -6.22 -0.51
N LEU A 188 9.39 -7.28 -1.30
CA LEU A 188 9.70 -8.60 -0.77
C LEU A 188 11.20 -8.88 -0.84
N PRO A 189 11.74 -9.70 0.08
CA PRO A 189 13.14 -10.13 0.01
C PRO A 189 13.46 -10.83 -1.31
N GLN A 190 14.63 -10.53 -1.88
CA GLN A 190 15.10 -11.08 -3.17
C GLN A 190 15.41 -12.59 -3.12
N ASN A 191 15.61 -13.15 -1.92
CA ASN A 191 15.95 -14.55 -1.71
C ASN A 191 14.70 -15.31 -1.25
N GLY A 192 13.81 -15.69 -2.16
CA GLY A 192 12.65 -16.52 -1.83
C GLY A 192 11.72 -16.76 -3.02
N GLY A 193 10.96 -17.85 -2.95
CA GLY A 193 9.73 -18.01 -3.74
C GLY A 193 8.52 -17.80 -2.84
N VAL A 194 7.31 -18.03 -3.35
CA VAL A 194 6.12 -18.13 -2.50
C VAL A 194 6.44 -19.08 -1.34
N PRO A 195 6.22 -18.68 -0.08
CA PRO A 195 6.38 -19.54 1.07
C PRO A 195 5.44 -20.75 0.94
N ALA A 196 5.95 -21.82 0.32
CA ALA A 196 5.15 -22.96 -0.12
C ALA A 196 4.50 -23.67 1.08
N GLU A 197 5.19 -23.67 2.21
CA GLU A 197 4.68 -24.18 3.48
C GLU A 197 3.51 -23.34 4.01
N ALA A 198 3.62 -22.00 3.98
CA ALA A 198 2.55 -21.11 4.42
C ALA A 198 1.30 -21.25 3.52
N PHE A 199 1.49 -21.30 2.20
CA PHE A 199 0.38 -21.55 1.26
C PHE A 199 -0.26 -22.92 1.48
N SER A 200 0.54 -23.97 1.62
CA SER A 200 0.03 -25.33 1.85
C SER A 200 -0.67 -25.45 3.21
N LEU A 201 -0.21 -24.71 4.21
CA LEU A 201 -0.87 -24.60 5.51
C LEU A 201 -2.25 -23.96 5.35
N GLU A 202 -2.35 -22.77 4.75
CA GLU A 202 -3.64 -22.09 4.54
C GLU A 202 -4.61 -22.91 3.67
N CYS A 203 -4.11 -23.66 2.68
CA CYS A 203 -4.95 -24.60 1.92
C CYS A 203 -5.56 -25.69 2.81
N ARG A 204 -4.75 -26.32 3.69
CA ARG A 204 -5.24 -27.33 4.64
C ARG A 204 -6.26 -26.75 5.61
N LYS A 205 -6.04 -25.52 6.08
CA LYS A 205 -6.98 -24.81 6.94
C LYS A 205 -8.34 -24.61 6.27
N LEU A 206 -8.36 -24.21 5.00
CA LEU A 206 -9.60 -24.11 4.22
C LEU A 206 -10.26 -25.47 3.98
N GLU A 207 -9.48 -26.52 3.69
CA GLU A 207 -10.03 -27.88 3.57
C GLU A 207 -10.68 -28.36 4.86
N GLN A 208 -10.12 -28.01 6.02
CA GLN A 208 -10.71 -28.32 7.32
C GLN A 208 -12.03 -27.61 7.54
N LEU A 209 -12.12 -26.33 7.15
CA LEU A 209 -13.36 -25.57 7.22
C LEU A 209 -14.49 -26.21 6.37
N LEU A 210 -14.15 -26.85 5.26
CA LEU A 210 -15.11 -27.51 4.36
C LEU A 210 -15.54 -28.91 4.81
N LYS A 211 -14.98 -29.45 5.90
CA LYS A 211 -15.40 -30.76 6.44
C LYS A 211 -16.71 -30.63 7.24
N LYS A 212 -17.57 -31.64 7.14
CA LYS A 212 -18.85 -31.70 7.86
C LYS A 212 -18.67 -31.65 9.39
N ASP A 213 -19.52 -30.88 10.06
CA ASP A 213 -19.57 -30.72 11.52
C ASP A 213 -21.00 -30.33 11.93
N GLU A 214 -21.60 -31.02 12.91
CA GLU A 214 -23.03 -30.89 13.28
C GLU A 214 -23.40 -29.48 13.77
N LEU A 215 -22.48 -28.74 14.38
CA LEU A 215 -22.71 -27.35 14.82
C LEU A 215 -22.58 -26.36 13.65
N MET A 216 -21.74 -26.70 12.67
CA MET A 216 -21.44 -25.86 11.50
C MET A 216 -22.48 -25.97 10.40
N ASP A 217 -23.08 -27.15 10.22
CA ASP A 217 -24.14 -27.38 9.24
C ASP A 217 -25.38 -26.50 9.54
N SER A 218 -25.55 -26.00 10.77
CA SER A 218 -26.51 -24.95 11.13
C SER A 218 -25.91 -23.53 11.17
N TYR A 219 -24.71 -23.34 11.74
CA TYR A 219 -24.18 -22.00 12.06
C TYR A 219 -23.41 -21.32 10.91
N ILE A 220 -22.76 -22.07 10.01
CA ILE A 220 -22.07 -21.47 8.84
C ILE A 220 -23.08 -20.92 7.84
N PRO A 221 -24.13 -21.65 7.42
CA PRO A 221 -25.10 -21.12 6.46
C PRO A 221 -25.80 -19.85 6.97
N GLU A 222 -26.16 -19.82 8.27
CA GLU A 222 -26.70 -18.62 8.92
C GLU A 222 -25.67 -17.48 8.92
N GLY A 223 -24.42 -17.78 9.26
CA GLY A 223 -23.32 -16.83 9.21
C GLY A 223 -23.02 -16.25 7.83
N ILE A 224 -23.04 -17.07 6.78
CA ILE A 224 -22.90 -16.63 5.39
C ILE A 224 -24.13 -15.82 4.96
N ALA A 225 -25.32 -16.15 5.45
CA ALA A 225 -26.51 -15.32 5.20
C ALA A 225 -26.40 -13.94 5.86
N ILE A 226 -25.75 -13.85 7.03
CA ILE A 226 -25.47 -12.60 7.76
C ILE A 226 -24.29 -11.84 7.14
N MET A 227 -23.27 -12.56 6.65
CA MET A 227 -22.05 -12.04 5.99
C MET A 227 -21.82 -12.73 4.64
N PRO A 228 -22.57 -12.35 3.60
CA PRO A 228 -22.43 -12.93 2.28
C PRO A 228 -21.06 -12.63 1.65
N GLU A 229 -20.33 -11.64 2.15
CA GLU A 229 -18.94 -11.37 1.80
C GLU A 229 -17.93 -12.41 2.28
N SER A 230 -18.30 -13.23 3.25
CA SER A 230 -17.32 -14.02 4.00
C SER A 230 -16.48 -14.99 3.14
N PRO A 231 -17.03 -15.63 2.09
CA PRO A 231 -16.22 -16.45 1.20
C PRO A 231 -15.15 -15.66 0.44
N TYR A 232 -15.42 -14.39 0.11
CA TYR A 232 -14.46 -13.51 -0.57
C TYR A 232 -13.28 -13.19 0.36
N LEU A 233 -13.54 -12.93 1.64
CA LEU A 233 -12.51 -12.61 2.61
C LEU A 233 -11.60 -13.80 2.91
N LEU A 234 -12.15 -15.02 2.95
CA LEU A 234 -11.35 -16.26 3.04
C LEU A 234 -10.43 -16.45 1.83
N LEU A 235 -10.89 -16.11 0.62
CA LEU A 235 -10.09 -16.17 -0.60
C LEU A 235 -8.98 -15.11 -0.62
N VAL A 236 -9.29 -13.87 -0.19
CA VAL A 236 -8.28 -12.82 -0.02
C VAL A 236 -7.23 -13.26 1.00
N ARG A 237 -7.64 -13.86 2.12
CA ARG A 237 -6.72 -14.41 3.13
C ARG A 237 -5.80 -15.49 2.55
N LEU A 238 -6.36 -16.43 1.78
CA LEU A 238 -5.59 -17.50 1.12
C LEU A 238 -4.47 -16.94 0.23
N ILE A 239 -4.71 -15.77 -0.38
CA ILE A 239 -3.78 -15.12 -1.29
C ILE A 239 -2.76 -14.27 -0.54
N LEU A 240 -3.20 -13.44 0.41
CA LEU A 240 -2.32 -12.46 1.06
C LEU A 240 -1.48 -13.06 2.18
N THR A 241 -1.98 -14.05 2.93
CA THR A 241 -1.25 -14.63 4.08
C THR A 241 0.12 -15.21 3.68
N PRO A 242 0.25 -16.01 2.60
CA PRO A 242 1.55 -16.50 2.17
C PRO A 242 2.49 -15.39 1.70
N VAL A 243 1.95 -14.31 1.13
CA VAL A 243 2.74 -13.16 0.67
C VAL A 243 3.28 -12.35 1.85
N LEU A 244 2.57 -12.34 2.97
CA LEU A 244 2.94 -11.61 4.18
C LEU A 244 3.89 -12.38 5.12
N GLU A 245 4.08 -13.69 4.92
CA GLU A 245 4.92 -14.52 5.80
C GLU A 245 6.34 -13.97 6.03
N PRO A 246 7.03 -13.37 5.03
CA PRO A 246 8.36 -12.81 5.26
C PRO A 246 8.40 -11.72 6.34
N PHE A 247 7.28 -11.03 6.57
CA PHE A 247 7.16 -9.98 7.59
C PHE A 247 6.82 -10.55 8.98
N PHE A 248 6.38 -11.81 9.10
CA PHE A 248 5.91 -12.38 10.38
C PHE A 248 7.02 -12.50 11.44
N LYS A 249 8.28 -12.52 11.00
CA LYS A 249 9.47 -12.58 11.85
C LYS A 249 10.07 -11.20 12.13
N ASP A 250 9.48 -10.14 11.59
CA ASP A 250 9.94 -8.77 11.75
C ASP A 250 9.41 -8.19 13.08
N GLU A 251 10.29 -7.57 13.87
CA GLU A 251 9.88 -6.88 15.11
C GLU A 251 8.94 -5.69 14.82
N TYR A 252 8.97 -5.17 13.58
CA TYR A 252 8.08 -4.13 13.07
C TYR A 252 6.92 -4.69 12.25
N PHE A 253 6.58 -5.97 12.43
CA PHE A 253 5.55 -6.65 11.63
C PHE A 253 4.25 -5.84 11.44
N PRO A 254 3.63 -5.25 12.49
CA PRO A 254 2.42 -4.45 12.30
C PRO A 254 2.62 -3.25 11.37
N GLN A 255 3.76 -2.55 11.46
CA GLN A 255 4.09 -1.41 10.61
C GLN A 255 4.39 -1.85 9.18
N ALA A 256 5.16 -2.93 9.01
CA ALA A 256 5.51 -3.46 7.69
C ALA A 256 4.26 -3.91 6.90
N VAL A 257 3.30 -4.53 7.58
CA VAL A 257 1.99 -4.90 6.97
C VAL A 257 1.21 -3.65 6.57
N GLN A 258 1.20 -2.60 7.40
CA GLN A 258 0.53 -1.36 7.06
C GLN A 258 1.15 -0.71 5.82
N GLU A 259 2.48 -0.61 5.76
CA GLU A 259 3.20 -0.09 4.60
C GLU A 259 2.90 -0.91 3.34
N PHE A 260 2.90 -2.24 3.44
CA PHE A 260 2.56 -3.15 2.34
C PHE A 260 1.16 -2.88 1.78
N ILE A 261 0.17 -2.64 2.65
CA ILE A 261 -1.21 -2.34 2.26
C ILE A 261 -1.34 -1.01 1.54
N GLU A 262 -0.66 0.01 2.07
CA GLU A 262 -0.65 1.35 1.46
C GLU A 262 0.07 1.33 0.11
N ASP A 263 1.21 0.65 0.02
CA ASP A 263 2.02 0.54 -1.18
C ASP A 263 1.30 -0.25 -2.28
N LEU A 264 0.51 -1.25 -1.96
CA LEU A 264 -0.28 -1.98 -2.97
C LEU A 264 -1.68 -1.40 -3.20
N ASP A 265 -2.06 -0.34 -2.48
CA ASP A 265 -3.40 0.25 -2.54
C ASP A 265 -4.49 -0.83 -2.39
N LEU A 266 -4.25 -1.81 -1.50
CA LEU A 266 -5.11 -2.98 -1.32
C LEU A 266 -6.52 -2.57 -0.92
N VAL A 267 -6.65 -1.48 -0.16
CA VAL A 267 -7.91 -0.84 0.20
C VAL A 267 -8.75 -0.55 -1.04
N SER A 268 -8.18 0.18 -2.00
CA SER A 268 -8.86 0.55 -3.24
C SER A 268 -9.18 -0.70 -4.08
N ILE A 269 -8.23 -1.63 -4.20
CA ILE A 269 -8.44 -2.88 -4.94
C ILE A 269 -9.64 -3.63 -4.37
N LEU A 270 -9.65 -3.92 -3.07
CA LEU A 270 -10.74 -4.64 -2.42
C LEU A 270 -12.07 -3.88 -2.55
N ARG A 271 -12.08 -2.55 -2.38
CA ARG A 271 -13.28 -1.72 -2.58
C ARG A 271 -13.86 -1.83 -3.99
N THR A 272 -13.02 -1.98 -5.02
CA THR A 272 -13.46 -2.10 -6.42
C THR A 272 -13.91 -3.50 -6.80
N VAL A 273 -13.43 -4.50 -6.06
CA VAL A 273 -13.52 -5.90 -6.44
C VAL A 273 -14.62 -6.63 -5.68
N LEU A 274 -14.85 -6.23 -4.43
CA LEU A 274 -15.86 -6.80 -3.56
C LEU A 274 -17.26 -6.29 -3.96
N PRO A 275 -18.29 -7.16 -4.14
CA PRO A 275 -19.60 -6.74 -4.66
C PRO A 275 -20.27 -5.71 -3.76
N ILE A 276 -20.48 -4.49 -4.26
CA ILE A 276 -20.96 -3.36 -3.44
C ILE A 276 -22.33 -3.67 -2.80
N GLU A 277 -23.17 -4.49 -3.43
CA GLU A 277 -24.47 -4.89 -2.86
C GLU A 277 -24.34 -5.71 -1.56
N LEU A 278 -23.17 -6.31 -1.30
CA LEU A 278 -22.88 -7.11 -0.11
C LEU A 278 -22.24 -6.28 1.02
N PHE A 279 -21.93 -5.00 0.81
CA PHE A 279 -21.21 -4.18 1.80
C PHE A 279 -21.81 -2.78 1.97
N LEU A 280 -22.16 -2.43 3.21
CA LEU A 280 -22.46 -1.04 3.56
C LEU A 280 -21.19 -0.18 3.29
N GLU A 281 -21.34 1.02 2.70
CA GLU A 281 -20.20 1.89 2.37
C GLU A 281 -19.28 2.20 3.56
N GLU A 282 -19.83 2.15 4.77
CA GLU A 282 -19.17 2.39 6.05
C GLU A 282 -18.32 1.18 6.52
N ALA A 283 -18.67 -0.04 6.08
CA ALA A 283 -18.02 -1.30 6.47
C ALA A 283 -16.72 -1.62 5.71
N LYS A 284 -16.42 -0.89 4.62
CA LYS A 284 -15.30 -1.17 3.72
C LYS A 284 -13.92 -1.06 4.41
N ASP A 285 -13.72 -0.06 5.28
CA ASP A 285 -12.47 0.11 6.05
C ASP A 285 -12.35 -0.90 7.22
N GLU A 286 -13.48 -1.46 7.63
CA GLU A 286 -13.62 -2.40 8.74
C GLU A 286 -13.28 -3.82 8.27
N ILE A 287 -13.58 -4.16 7.02
CA ILE A 287 -13.20 -5.40 6.34
C ILE A 287 -11.69 -5.47 6.07
N ILE A 288 -11.08 -4.34 5.72
CA ILE A 288 -9.62 -4.23 5.56
C ILE A 288 -8.94 -4.43 6.91
N SER A 289 -9.53 -3.89 7.98
CA SER A 289 -9.06 -4.07 9.35
C SER A 289 -9.24 -5.51 9.84
N LEU A 290 -10.36 -6.15 9.53
CA LEU A 290 -10.58 -7.57 9.79
C LEU A 290 -9.57 -8.42 9.01
N LEU A 291 -9.41 -8.22 7.70
CA LEU A 291 -8.42 -8.94 6.88
C LEU A 291 -6.98 -8.74 7.39
N MET A 292 -6.60 -7.52 7.79
CA MET A 292 -5.33 -7.20 8.45
C MET A 292 -5.16 -7.95 9.78
N VAL A 293 -6.15 -7.89 10.66
CA VAL A 293 -6.11 -8.57 11.96
C VAL A 293 -6.08 -10.08 11.76
N THR A 294 -6.78 -10.61 10.75
CA THR A 294 -6.75 -12.03 10.41
C THR A 294 -5.39 -12.45 9.84
N SER A 295 -4.74 -11.66 8.98
CA SER A 295 -3.42 -11.99 8.41
C SER A 295 -2.28 -11.84 9.43
N VAL A 296 -2.50 -11.00 10.45
CA VAL A 296 -1.61 -10.79 11.61
C VAL A 296 -1.85 -11.80 12.74
N PHE A 297 -2.94 -12.57 12.69
CA PHE A 297 -3.24 -13.60 13.68
C PHE A 297 -2.32 -14.81 13.50
N ASN A 298 -1.11 -14.68 14.05
CA ASN A 298 -0.13 -15.75 14.17
C ASN A 298 -0.60 -16.75 15.25
N PRO A 299 -0.88 -18.03 14.91
CA PRO A 299 -1.26 -19.05 15.88
C PRO A 299 -0.14 -19.43 16.87
N ALA A 300 1.08 -18.86 16.73
CA ALA A 300 2.16 -19.02 17.70
C ALA A 300 2.01 -18.12 18.94
N ALA A 301 1.09 -17.15 18.95
CA ALA A 301 0.79 -16.37 20.14
C ALA A 301 -0.18 -17.16 21.04
N PRO A 302 0.11 -17.34 22.35
CA PRO A 302 -0.80 -18.04 23.24
C PRO A 302 -2.14 -17.29 23.27
N VAL A 303 -3.24 -18.00 23.00
CA VAL A 303 -4.59 -17.49 23.24
C VAL A 303 -4.74 -17.32 24.75
N ARG A 304 -4.75 -16.06 25.18
CA ARG A 304 -4.97 -15.67 26.58
C ARG A 304 -6.43 -15.31 26.78
N LYS A 305 -6.94 -15.40 28.00
CA LYS A 305 -8.23 -14.77 28.38
C LYS A 305 -8.29 -13.30 27.95
N GLU A 306 -7.14 -12.63 27.97
CA GLU A 306 -6.91 -11.24 27.54
C GLU A 306 -7.08 -11.00 26.03
N LEU A 307 -7.37 -12.02 25.20
CA LEU A 307 -7.45 -11.84 23.75
C LEU A 307 -8.49 -10.80 23.34
N LEU A 308 -9.66 -10.79 24.01
CA LEU A 308 -10.69 -9.80 23.72
C LEU A 308 -10.21 -8.39 24.05
N GLU A 309 -9.49 -8.25 25.16
CA GLU A 309 -8.91 -6.99 25.61
C GLU A 309 -7.85 -6.47 24.62
N ILE A 310 -6.96 -7.37 24.16
CA ILE A 310 -5.93 -7.04 23.16
C ILE A 310 -6.58 -6.59 21.85
N LEU A 311 -7.60 -7.34 21.38
CA LEU A 311 -8.30 -7.01 20.14
C LEU A 311 -9.05 -5.70 20.27
N THR A 312 -9.82 -5.51 21.34
CA THR A 312 -10.59 -4.29 21.58
C THR A 312 -9.72 -3.10 21.97
N ALA A 313 -8.43 -3.28 22.27
CA ALA A 313 -7.47 -2.19 22.41
C ALA A 313 -7.03 -1.61 21.04
N SER A 314 -7.10 -2.39 19.96
CA SER A 314 -6.72 -1.96 18.61
C SER A 314 -7.61 -0.82 18.11
N PRO A 315 -7.04 0.31 17.62
CA PRO A 315 -7.82 1.43 17.09
C PRO A 315 -8.82 1.02 16.00
N SER A 316 -8.43 0.08 15.14
CA SER A 316 -9.27 -0.39 14.05
C SER A 316 -10.44 -1.24 14.54
N VAL A 317 -10.20 -2.12 15.52
CA VAL A 317 -11.26 -2.94 16.13
C VAL A 317 -12.18 -2.08 16.98
N LYS A 318 -11.67 -1.08 17.71
CA LYS A 318 -12.50 -0.10 18.44
C LYS A 318 -13.47 0.61 17.52
N LYS A 319 -12.96 1.10 16.38
CA LYS A 319 -13.79 1.78 15.38
C LYS A 319 -14.89 0.85 14.86
N TYR A 320 -14.53 -0.39 14.48
CA TYR A 320 -15.46 -1.38 13.96
C TYR A 320 -16.56 -1.78 14.95
N LEU A 321 -16.17 -2.10 16.19
CA LEU A 321 -17.10 -2.44 17.25
C LEU A 321 -17.91 -1.22 17.73
N GLY A 322 -17.65 -0.03 17.19
CA GLY A 322 -18.30 1.22 17.61
C GLY A 322 -18.06 1.52 19.08
N ILE A 323 -16.87 1.18 19.59
CA ILE A 323 -16.52 1.35 21.00
C ILE A 323 -16.47 2.85 21.32
N ASN A 324 -17.30 3.28 22.26
CA ASN A 324 -17.35 4.65 22.74
C ASN A 324 -17.54 4.71 24.26
N ILE A 325 -17.30 5.88 24.84
CA ILE A 325 -17.56 6.14 26.25
C ILE A 325 -18.77 7.05 26.35
N TRP A 326 -19.78 6.63 27.10
CA TRP A 326 -20.97 7.41 27.38
C TRP A 326 -21.32 7.30 28.87
N GLU A 327 -21.43 8.45 29.54
CA GLU A 327 -21.63 8.57 30.99
C GLU A 327 -20.62 7.77 31.84
N GLY A 328 -19.36 7.72 31.39
CA GLY A 328 -18.28 7.00 32.09
C GLY A 328 -18.32 5.48 31.92
N VAL A 329 -19.21 4.96 31.07
CA VAL A 329 -19.30 3.54 30.72
C VAL A 329 -18.81 3.33 29.30
N THR A 330 -18.02 2.28 29.07
CA THR A 330 -17.56 1.89 27.74
C THR A 330 -18.59 0.99 27.06
N TRP A 331 -19.13 1.40 25.93
CA TRP A 331 -20.15 0.65 25.16
C TRP A 331 -19.59 0.16 23.84
N PHE A 332 -20.14 -0.93 23.32
CA PHE A 332 -19.91 -1.42 21.96
C PHE A 332 -21.24 -1.63 21.22
N LYS A 333 -21.21 -1.66 19.89
CA LYS A 333 -22.38 -1.98 19.06
C LYS A 333 -22.58 -3.49 18.96
N ARG A 334 -23.80 -3.94 19.27
CA ARG A 334 -24.18 -5.36 19.31
C ARG A 334 -23.95 -6.10 18.00
N GLU A 335 -24.51 -5.59 16.90
CA GLU A 335 -24.46 -6.23 15.58
C GLU A 335 -23.00 -6.42 15.09
N PRO A 336 -22.14 -5.38 15.05
CA PRO A 336 -20.71 -5.55 14.75
C PRO A 336 -19.99 -6.56 15.64
N PHE A 337 -20.35 -6.64 16.93
CA PHE A 337 -19.71 -7.60 17.83
C PHE A 337 -20.10 -9.05 17.53
N GLN A 338 -21.34 -9.31 17.12
CA GLN A 338 -21.77 -10.64 16.69
C GLN A 338 -21.04 -11.07 15.40
N THR A 339 -20.95 -10.16 14.43
CA THR A 339 -20.18 -10.33 13.18
C THR A 339 -18.69 -10.59 13.48
N PHE A 340 -18.09 -9.81 14.37
CA PHE A 340 -16.71 -9.99 14.85
C PHE A 340 -16.46 -11.37 15.44
N THR A 341 -17.34 -11.78 16.34
CA THR A 341 -17.21 -13.05 17.07
C THR A 341 -17.37 -14.24 16.13
N TRP A 342 -18.28 -14.15 15.16
CA TRP A 342 -18.41 -15.14 14.09
C TRP A 342 -17.16 -15.23 13.22
N TRP A 343 -16.56 -14.09 12.86
CA TRP A 343 -15.30 -14.07 12.10
C TRP A 343 -14.17 -14.80 12.83
N ILE A 344 -14.01 -14.51 14.11
CA ILE A 344 -13.00 -15.17 14.95
C ILE A 344 -13.30 -16.67 15.07
N TYR A 345 -14.57 -17.04 15.15
CA TYR A 345 -15.01 -18.44 15.14
C TYR A 345 -14.72 -19.18 13.82
N LEU A 346 -14.84 -18.50 12.68
CA LEU A 346 -14.49 -19.06 11.38
C LEU A 346 -12.99 -19.34 11.27
N LEU A 347 -12.16 -18.36 11.69
CA LEU A 347 -10.69 -18.49 11.74
C LEU A 347 -10.23 -19.53 12.74
N TYR A 348 -10.97 -19.67 13.83
CA TYR A 348 -10.73 -20.65 14.85
C TYR A 348 -10.79 -22.09 14.28
N ARG A 349 -11.82 -22.42 13.49
CA ARG A 349 -12.02 -23.78 12.96
C ARG A 349 -10.94 -24.20 11.95
N MET A 350 -10.33 -23.21 11.33
CA MET A 350 -9.19 -23.36 10.44
C MET A 350 -7.91 -23.82 11.17
N GLU A 351 -7.85 -23.75 12.51
CA GLU A 351 -6.69 -24.17 13.31
C GLU A 351 -6.86 -25.61 13.88
N ASP A 352 -5.95 -26.51 13.50
CA ASP A 352 -5.98 -27.95 13.85
C ASP A 352 -5.28 -28.28 15.19
N THR A 353 -5.08 -27.30 16.08
CA THR A 353 -4.22 -27.43 17.27
C THR A 353 -4.99 -27.37 18.58
N MET A 354 -4.35 -27.60 19.74
CA MET A 354 -4.93 -27.34 21.09
C MET A 354 -5.47 -25.91 21.27
N LEU A 355 -4.99 -24.96 20.45
CA LEU A 355 -5.51 -23.60 20.32
C LEU A 355 -7.00 -23.60 19.94
N GLY A 356 -7.36 -24.54 19.08
CA GLY A 356 -8.59 -25.32 19.04
C GLY A 356 -9.52 -25.14 20.25
N GLU A 357 -9.51 -26.11 21.12
CA GLU A 357 -10.53 -26.21 22.16
C GLU A 357 -10.59 -24.99 23.11
N HIS A 358 -9.47 -24.25 23.27
CA HIS A 358 -9.43 -23.02 24.05
C HIS A 358 -10.23 -21.88 23.41
N LEU A 359 -10.03 -21.60 22.12
CA LEU A 359 -10.75 -20.54 21.41
C LEU A 359 -12.24 -20.83 21.33
N LYS A 360 -12.64 -22.09 21.13
CA LYS A 360 -14.07 -22.49 21.17
C LYS A 360 -14.73 -22.17 22.50
N THR A 361 -14.03 -22.41 23.60
CA THR A 361 -14.53 -22.12 24.95
C THR A 361 -14.65 -20.61 25.16
N LEU A 362 -13.60 -19.87 24.78
CA LEU A 362 -13.54 -18.41 24.89
C LEU A 362 -14.64 -17.71 24.05
N ILE A 363 -14.87 -18.15 22.81
CA ILE A 363 -15.91 -17.60 21.94
C ILE A 363 -17.30 -17.87 22.51
N LYS A 364 -17.54 -19.04 23.10
CA LYS A 364 -18.79 -19.31 23.82
C LYS A 364 -18.98 -18.37 25.00
N GLU A 365 -17.91 -18.09 25.76
CA GLU A 365 -17.93 -17.11 26.85
C GLU A 365 -18.25 -15.71 26.32
N TRP A 366 -17.71 -15.29 25.17
CA TRP A 366 -18.02 -14.00 24.56
C TRP A 366 -19.46 -13.88 24.08
N ILE A 367 -20.00 -14.93 23.43
CA ILE A 367 -21.40 -14.95 22.97
C ILE A 367 -22.34 -14.86 24.19
N LEU A 368 -22.06 -15.60 25.26
CA LEU A 368 -22.85 -15.54 26.49
C LEU A 368 -22.67 -14.21 27.25
N GLY A 369 -21.46 -13.65 27.21
CA GLY A 369 -21.11 -12.38 27.83
C GLY A 369 -21.74 -11.19 27.11
N GLU A 370 -21.89 -11.26 25.79
CA GLU A 370 -22.57 -10.24 24.98
C GLU A 370 -24.00 -10.01 25.48
N GLU A 371 -24.78 -11.08 25.61
CA GLU A 371 -26.16 -11.02 26.10
C GLU A 371 -26.25 -10.50 27.55
N LYS A 372 -25.32 -10.93 28.42
CA LYS A 372 -25.33 -10.59 29.85
C LYS A 372 -24.78 -9.19 30.15
N SER A 373 -23.83 -8.71 29.36
CA SER A 373 -23.18 -7.41 29.55
C SER A 373 -24.09 -6.25 29.14
N GLY A 374 -25.07 -6.51 28.27
CA GLY A 374 -25.96 -5.48 27.75
C GLY A 374 -25.21 -4.43 26.93
N CYS A 375 -24.21 -4.85 26.13
CA CYS A 375 -23.33 -3.99 25.33
C CYS A 375 -22.32 -3.14 26.13
N ASN A 376 -22.12 -3.42 27.42
CA ASN A 376 -21.08 -2.81 28.24
C ASN A 376 -19.76 -3.57 28.08
N LEU A 377 -18.73 -2.92 27.55
CA LEU A 377 -17.44 -3.56 27.27
C LEU A 377 -16.70 -3.96 28.54
N ASP A 378 -16.71 -3.11 29.57
CA ASP A 378 -16.00 -3.38 30.83
C ASP A 378 -16.55 -4.65 31.49
N LYS A 379 -17.89 -4.81 31.51
CA LYS A 379 -18.55 -6.04 31.99
C LYS A 379 -18.28 -7.26 31.11
N LEU A 380 -18.16 -7.07 29.80
CA LEU A 380 -17.88 -8.16 28.88
C LEU A 380 -16.47 -8.72 29.09
N LEU A 381 -15.49 -7.87 29.39
CA LEU A 381 -14.09 -8.26 29.65
C LEU A 381 -13.90 -9.01 30.98
N GLU A 382 -14.91 -9.06 31.86
CA GLU A 382 -14.87 -9.79 33.13
C GLU A 382 -15.19 -11.31 32.98
N PHE A 383 -15.72 -11.73 31.83
CA PHE A 383 -15.99 -13.14 31.49
C PHE A 383 -14.72 -13.82 30.97
#